data_AF-A0A0B6Z437-F1
#
_entry.id   AF-A0A0B6Z437-F1
#
_cell.length_a   1.000
_cell.length_b   1.000
_cell.length_c   1.000
_cell.angle_alpha   90.00
_cell.angle_beta   90.00
_cell.angle_gamma   90.00
#
_symmetry.space_group_name_H-M   'P 1'
#
loop_
_entity.id
_entity.type
_entity.pdbx_description
1 polymer ?
#
loop_
_entity_poly.entity_id
_entity_poly.type
_entity_poly.pdbx_seq_one_letter_code
_entity_poly.pdbx_strand_id
1 'polypeptide(L)'
;ALGALVPDFNGMFKTDPFKYQFLRYTFLALLMLGNAIGVLLVADIGELQCNKYYPFMASLCFMPWLLGKNPNVALTSFITAWVTWYKGLRWRSLTLNSEETQTKRRKFWKNLSLYILACTIWLSLLAAIFYFNGTFTTANGEKIPVHEAINNFLKSDAWRQTKESIFYLLNIYWHAGFGRAWSDAKGLFDISGEVNAYKVLDLSRGASQDEISKRCRKLSAEH
;
A
#
# COMPACT_ATOMS: atom_id res chain seq x y z
N ALA A 1 19.82 2.58 -16.00
CA ALA A 1 19.20 2.83 -14.67
C ALA A 1 18.15 1.79 -14.25
N LEU A 2 17.62 0.93 -15.13
CA LEU A 2 16.59 -0.08 -14.77
C LEU A 2 17.13 -1.42 -14.21
N GLY A 3 18.46 -1.59 -14.11
CA GLY A 3 19.07 -2.80 -13.53
C GLY A 3 18.93 -2.93 -12.00
N ALA A 4 18.42 -1.88 -11.33
CA ALA A 4 18.26 -1.82 -9.87
C ALA A 4 16.93 -2.40 -9.35
N LEU A 5 16.05 -2.90 -10.22
CA LEU A 5 14.77 -3.47 -9.79
C LEU A 5 14.85 -4.95 -9.43
N VAL A 6 15.89 -5.67 -9.86
CA VAL A 6 16.11 -7.05 -9.41
C VAL A 6 16.79 -6.97 -8.06
N PRO A 7 16.17 -7.46 -6.97
CA PRO A 7 16.83 -7.47 -5.67
C PRO A 7 18.11 -8.30 -5.77
N ASP A 8 19.23 -7.77 -5.26
CA ASP A 8 20.49 -8.50 -5.25
C ASP A 8 20.41 -9.63 -4.22
N PHE A 9 20.05 -10.81 -4.70
CA PHE A 9 19.87 -12.01 -3.89
C PHE A 9 21.15 -12.86 -3.80
N ASN A 10 22.31 -12.35 -4.21
CA ASN A 10 23.56 -13.12 -4.30
C ASN A 10 23.96 -13.79 -2.97
N GLY A 11 23.61 -13.21 -1.82
CA GLY A 11 23.85 -13.81 -0.49
C GLY A 11 22.81 -14.86 -0.07
N MET A 12 21.59 -14.78 -0.60
CA MET A 12 20.43 -15.57 -0.15
C MET A 12 20.39 -16.98 -0.77
N PHE A 13 21.07 -17.18 -1.90
CA PHE A 13 21.24 -18.51 -2.50
C PHE A 13 22.04 -19.46 -1.59
N LYS A 14 23.02 -18.92 -0.83
CA LYS A 14 23.86 -19.71 0.07
C LYS A 14 23.14 -20.15 1.34
N THR A 15 22.20 -19.35 1.83
CA THR A 15 21.47 -19.63 3.08
C THR A 15 20.26 -20.54 2.84
N ASP A 16 19.44 -20.25 1.82
CA ASP A 16 18.20 -20.98 1.54
C ASP A 16 17.90 -21.01 0.01
N PRO A 17 18.35 -22.05 -0.72
CA PRO A 17 18.22 -22.10 -2.18
C PRO A 17 16.76 -22.19 -2.65
N PHE A 18 15.88 -22.84 -1.88
CA PHE A 18 14.45 -22.94 -2.20
C PHE A 18 13.75 -21.58 -2.10
N LYS A 19 14.02 -20.80 -1.04
CA LYS A 19 13.44 -19.46 -0.88
C LYS A 19 13.95 -18.51 -1.97
N TYR A 20 15.24 -18.58 -2.29
CA TYR A 20 15.82 -17.82 -3.40
C TYR A 20 15.09 -18.10 -4.72
N GLN A 21 14.92 -19.39 -5.06
CA GLN A 21 14.31 -19.77 -6.32
C GLN A 21 12.83 -19.37 -6.40
N PHE A 22 12.09 -19.57 -5.30
CA PHE A 22 10.70 -19.15 -5.18
C PHE A 22 10.54 -17.63 -5.35
N LEU A 23 11.35 -16.85 -4.63
CA LEU A 23 11.29 -15.40 -4.65
C LEU A 23 11.71 -14.83 -6.02
N ARG A 24 12.72 -15.43 -6.65
CA ARG A 24 13.16 -15.08 -8.00
C ARG A 24 12.08 -15.32 -9.05
N TYR A 25 11.43 -16.48 -9.05
CA TYR A 25 10.33 -16.75 -9.99
C TYR A 25 9.10 -15.89 -9.74
N THR A 26 8.77 -15.64 -8.46
CA THR A 26 7.65 -14.75 -8.09
C THR A 26 7.89 -13.33 -8.58
N PHE A 27 9.10 -12.81 -8.37
CA PHE A 27 9.49 -11.49 -8.85
C PHE A 27 9.43 -11.39 -10.38
N LEU A 28 9.96 -12.41 -11.09
CA LEU A 28 9.90 -12.46 -12.54
C LEU A 28 8.45 -12.49 -13.04
N ALA A 29 7.57 -13.31 -12.44
CA ALA A 29 6.17 -13.37 -12.79
C ALA A 29 5.47 -12.01 -12.63
N LEU A 30 5.70 -11.32 -11.50
CA LEU A 30 5.19 -9.96 -11.27
C LEU A 30 5.67 -8.97 -12.32
N LEU A 31 6.93 -9.07 -12.73
CA LEU A 31 7.50 -8.23 -13.78
C LEU A 31 6.85 -8.49 -15.15
N MET A 32 6.58 -9.75 -15.50
CA MET A 32 5.89 -10.09 -16.77
C MET A 32 4.45 -9.58 -16.79
N LEU A 33 3.75 -9.72 -15.66
CA LEU A 33 2.39 -9.21 -15.49
C LEU A 33 2.39 -7.68 -15.57
N GLY A 34 3.30 -7.02 -14.87
CA GLY A 34 3.46 -5.57 -14.90
C GLY A 34 3.74 -5.06 -16.32
N ASN A 35 4.64 -5.72 -17.06
CA ASN A 35 4.95 -5.34 -18.44
C ASN A 35 3.74 -5.55 -19.38
N ALA A 36 3.06 -6.70 -19.30
CA ALA A 36 1.87 -6.98 -20.11
C ALA A 36 0.74 -5.98 -19.82
N ILE A 37 0.50 -5.65 -18.55
CA ILE A 37 -0.50 -4.66 -18.13
C ILE A 37 -0.10 -3.26 -18.61
N GLY A 38 1.17 -2.87 -18.47
CA GLY A 38 1.67 -1.58 -18.91
C GLY A 38 1.46 -1.37 -20.41
N VAL A 39 1.84 -2.35 -21.23
CA VAL A 39 1.63 -2.32 -22.68
C VAL A 39 0.14 -2.34 -23.03
N LEU A 40 -0.67 -3.15 -22.34
CA LEU A 40 -2.12 -3.21 -22.56
C LEU A 40 -2.78 -1.85 -22.28
N LEU A 41 -2.38 -1.19 -21.20
CA LEU A 41 -2.95 0.10 -20.79
C LEU A 41 -2.66 1.16 -21.85
N VAL A 42 -1.42 1.23 -22.35
CA VAL A 42 -1.04 2.18 -23.41
C VAL A 42 -1.71 1.83 -24.75
N ALA A 43 -1.81 0.54 -25.08
CA ALA A 43 -2.37 0.07 -26.34
C ALA A 43 -3.91 0.16 -26.42
N ASP A 44 -4.60 0.30 -25.28
CA ASP A 44 -6.07 0.44 -25.21
C ASP A 44 -6.54 1.91 -25.10
N ILE A 45 -5.65 2.87 -25.38
CA ILE A 45 -5.99 4.30 -25.40
C ILE A 45 -6.61 4.68 -26.75
N GLY A 46 -7.75 5.35 -26.70
CA GLY A 46 -8.38 5.99 -27.85
C GLY A 46 -9.19 5.04 -28.73
N GLU A 47 -9.03 5.20 -30.04
CA GLU A 47 -9.79 4.47 -31.08
C GLU A 47 -9.27 3.06 -31.33
N LEU A 48 -8.14 2.70 -30.73
CA LEU A 48 -7.56 1.36 -30.82
C LEU A 48 -7.98 0.52 -29.61
N GLN A 49 -8.19 -0.77 -29.87
CA GLN A 49 -8.43 -1.79 -28.87
C GLN A 49 -7.36 -2.86 -29.02
N CYS A 50 -6.69 -3.16 -27.91
CA CYS A 50 -5.71 -4.22 -27.87
C CYS A 50 -6.36 -5.53 -27.43
N ASN A 51 -6.14 -6.61 -28.17
CA ASN A 51 -6.49 -7.93 -27.69
C ASN A 51 -5.49 -8.38 -26.60
N LYS A 52 -6.02 -8.62 -25.39
CA LYS A 52 -5.25 -8.89 -24.16
C LYS A 52 -4.29 -10.08 -24.28
N TYR A 53 -4.56 -11.05 -25.16
CA TYR A 53 -3.73 -12.24 -25.28
C TYR A 53 -2.33 -11.95 -25.86
N TYR A 54 -2.21 -10.99 -26.78
CA TYR A 54 -0.92 -10.71 -27.44
C TYR A 54 0.15 -10.13 -26.50
N PRO A 55 -0.11 -9.08 -25.69
CA PRO A 55 0.90 -8.57 -24.77
C PRO A 55 1.27 -9.59 -23.68
N PHE A 56 0.33 -10.45 -23.25
CA PHE A 56 0.60 -11.52 -22.29
C PHE A 56 1.46 -12.64 -22.87
N MET A 57 1.16 -13.11 -24.08
CA MET A 57 1.98 -14.13 -24.75
C MET A 57 3.35 -13.59 -25.11
N ALA A 58 3.43 -12.36 -25.61
CA ALA A 58 4.68 -11.70 -25.91
C ALA A 58 5.54 -11.54 -24.65
N SER A 59 4.96 -11.09 -23.53
CA SER A 59 5.74 -10.97 -22.29
C SER A 59 6.24 -12.35 -21.83
N LEU A 60 5.38 -13.37 -21.77
CA LEU A 60 5.72 -14.73 -21.33
C LEU A 60 6.79 -15.40 -22.20
N CYS A 61 6.74 -15.26 -23.52
CA CYS A 61 7.75 -15.83 -24.42
C CYS A 61 9.16 -15.29 -24.16
N PHE A 62 9.28 -14.08 -23.58
CA PHE A 62 10.57 -13.48 -23.24
C PHE A 62 11.06 -13.82 -21.81
N MET A 63 10.39 -14.73 -21.10
CA MET A 63 10.81 -15.19 -19.77
C MET A 63 12.20 -15.82 -19.75
N PRO A 64 12.58 -16.70 -20.71
CA PRO A 64 13.91 -17.31 -20.71
C PRO A 64 15.04 -16.28 -20.83
N TRP A 65 14.82 -15.16 -21.53
CA TRP A 65 15.81 -14.09 -21.67
C TRP A 65 16.09 -13.36 -20.36
N LEU A 66 15.06 -13.18 -19.52
CA LEU A 66 15.19 -12.57 -18.19
C LEU A 66 15.89 -13.47 -17.17
N LEU A 67 15.99 -14.78 -17.42
CA LEU A 67 16.75 -15.71 -16.59
C LEU A 67 18.26 -15.67 -16.87
N GLY A 68 18.69 -15.04 -17.98
CA GLY A 68 20.09 -14.93 -18.39
C GLY A 68 20.93 -14.02 -17.49
N LYS A 69 22.25 -13.98 -17.76
CA LYS A 69 23.23 -13.21 -16.97
C LYS A 69 23.00 -11.69 -17.00
N ASN A 70 22.38 -11.16 -18.06
CA ASN A 70 22.16 -9.72 -18.26
C ASN A 70 20.67 -9.43 -18.54
N PRO A 71 19.79 -9.43 -17.52
CA PRO A 71 18.38 -9.16 -17.71
C PRO A 71 18.18 -7.69 -18.11
N ASN A 72 17.67 -7.45 -19.31
CA ASN A 72 17.29 -6.11 -19.77
C ASN A 72 15.77 -5.99 -19.85
N VAL A 73 15.19 -5.37 -18.83
CA VAL A 73 13.74 -5.16 -18.70
C VAL A 73 13.20 -4.18 -19.77
N ALA A 74 13.99 -3.20 -20.18
CA ALA A 74 13.54 -2.23 -21.20
C ALA A 74 13.34 -2.91 -22.57
N LEU A 75 14.22 -3.87 -22.89
CA LEU A 75 14.14 -4.63 -24.14
C LEU A 75 12.88 -5.51 -24.17
N THR A 76 12.51 -6.14 -23.05
CA THR A 76 11.28 -6.96 -23.00
C THR A 76 10.03 -6.09 -23.16
N SER A 77 10.00 -4.87 -22.60
CA SER A 77 8.92 -3.91 -22.84
C SER A 77 8.84 -3.47 -24.30
N PHE A 78 9.97 -3.13 -24.92
CA PHE A 78 10.00 -2.72 -26.33
C PHE A 78 9.47 -3.81 -27.26
N ILE A 79 9.91 -5.06 -27.06
CA ILE A 79 9.47 -6.17 -27.91
C ILE A 79 8.00 -6.51 -27.66
N THR A 80 7.54 -6.47 -26.40
CA THR A 80 6.12 -6.70 -26.08
C THR A 80 5.24 -5.64 -26.77
N ALA A 81 5.67 -4.37 -26.77
CA ALA A 81 4.98 -3.31 -27.49
C ALA A 81 5.00 -3.54 -29.02
N TRP A 82 6.14 -3.97 -29.58
CA TRP A 82 6.27 -4.25 -31.01
C TRP A 82 5.36 -5.39 -31.49
N VAL A 83 5.32 -6.50 -30.75
CA VAL A 83 4.42 -7.64 -31.06
C VAL A 83 2.96 -7.23 -30.95
N THR A 84 2.61 -6.48 -29.91
CA THR A 84 1.26 -5.93 -29.73
C THR A 84 0.89 -4.98 -30.86
N TRP A 85 1.81 -4.14 -31.33
CA TRP A 85 1.57 -3.24 -32.46
C TRP A 85 1.35 -4.02 -33.76
N TYR A 86 2.17 -5.04 -34.02
CA TYR A 86 2.12 -5.79 -35.28
C TYR A 86 0.85 -6.66 -35.43
N LYS A 87 0.35 -7.28 -34.35
CA LYS A 87 -0.80 -8.22 -34.42
C LYS A 87 -1.90 -7.99 -33.40
N GLY A 88 -1.65 -7.21 -32.35
CA GLY A 88 -2.54 -7.08 -31.21
C GLY A 88 -3.57 -5.96 -31.32
N LEU A 89 -3.34 -4.97 -32.19
CA LEU A 89 -4.20 -3.79 -32.33
C LEU A 89 -5.37 -4.05 -33.29
N ARG A 90 -6.56 -3.61 -32.89
CA ARG A 90 -7.77 -3.60 -33.71
C ARG A 90 -8.47 -2.25 -33.56
N TRP A 91 -9.13 -1.81 -34.62
CA TRP A 91 -9.96 -0.61 -34.56
C TRP A 91 -11.20 -0.85 -33.70
N ARG A 92 -11.49 0.09 -32.80
CA ARG A 92 -12.70 0.10 -31.98
C ARG A 92 -13.88 0.47 -32.86
N SER A 93 -14.83 -0.44 -33.06
CA SER A 93 -16.11 -0.09 -33.68
C SER A 93 -16.88 0.86 -32.75
N LEU A 94 -16.92 2.15 -33.10
CA LEU A 94 -17.54 3.22 -32.30
C LEU A 94 -19.05 3.03 -32.11
N THR A 95 -19.72 2.32 -33.01
CA THR A 95 -21.19 2.33 -33.11
C THR A 95 -21.91 1.25 -32.29
N LEU A 96 -21.31 0.08 -32.08
CA LEU A 96 -21.93 -1.03 -31.32
C LEU A 96 -21.37 -1.20 -29.91
N ASN A 97 -20.08 -0.90 -29.71
CA ASN A 97 -19.44 -1.07 -28.41
C ASN A 97 -19.70 0.09 -27.44
N SER A 98 -20.13 1.26 -27.92
CA SER A 98 -20.36 2.44 -27.06
C SER A 98 -21.48 2.21 -26.06
N GLU A 99 -22.64 1.70 -26.50
CA GLU A 99 -23.77 1.43 -25.60
C GLU A 99 -23.49 0.29 -24.62
N GLU A 100 -22.83 -0.78 -25.07
CA GLU A 100 -22.49 -1.90 -24.20
C GLU A 100 -21.42 -1.51 -23.15
N THR A 101 -20.43 -0.70 -23.55
CA THR A 101 -19.37 -0.21 -22.65
C THR A 101 -19.92 0.80 -21.64
N GLN A 102 -20.80 1.71 -22.06
CA GLN A 102 -21.50 2.62 -21.16
C GLN A 102 -22.39 1.85 -20.17
N THR A 103 -23.10 0.83 -20.65
CA THR A 103 -23.94 -0.03 -19.79
C THR A 103 -23.10 -0.82 -18.79
N LYS A 104 -21.94 -1.37 -19.20
CA LYS A 104 -20.99 -2.07 -18.30
C LYS A 104 -20.41 -1.13 -17.26
N ARG A 105 -19.99 0.09 -17.65
CA ARG A 105 -19.48 1.10 -16.71
C ARG A 105 -20.56 1.51 -15.70
N ARG A 106 -21.79 1.76 -16.15
CA ARG A 106 -22.92 2.08 -15.27
C ARG A 106 -23.24 0.94 -14.31
N LYS A 107 -23.22 -0.31 -14.78
CA LYS A 107 -23.38 -1.51 -13.94
C LYS A 107 -22.23 -1.62 -12.92
N PHE A 108 -20.98 -1.37 -13.32
CA PHE A 108 -19.83 -1.40 -12.41
C PHE A 108 -19.98 -0.36 -11.28
N TRP A 109 -20.27 0.91 -11.60
CA TRP A 109 -20.47 1.94 -10.59
C TRP A 109 -21.67 1.67 -9.69
N LYS A 110 -22.77 1.15 -10.25
CA LYS A 110 -23.95 0.73 -9.47
C LYS A 110 -23.60 -0.40 -8.50
N ASN A 111 -22.84 -1.39 -8.96
CA ASN A 111 -22.39 -2.51 -8.12
C ASN A 111 -21.42 -2.02 -7.05
N LEU A 112 -20.45 -1.18 -7.41
CA LEU A 112 -19.49 -0.59 -6.48
C LEU A 112 -20.19 0.25 -5.40
N SER A 113 -21.18 1.08 -5.77
CA SER A 113 -21.96 1.85 -4.80
C SER A 113 -22.76 0.94 -3.87
N LEU A 114 -23.29 -0.18 -4.38
CA LEU A 114 -24.01 -1.15 -3.55
C LEU A 114 -23.06 -1.84 -2.56
N TYR A 115 -21.86 -2.21 -3.00
CA TYR A 115 -20.82 -2.76 -2.12
C TYR A 115 -20.38 -1.78 -1.05
N ILE A 116 -20.12 -0.53 -1.42
CA ILE A 116 -19.76 0.53 -0.46
C ILE A 116 -20.88 0.70 0.56
N LEU A 117 -22.13 0.76 0.10
CA LEU A 117 -23.30 0.89 0.99
C LEU A 117 -23.40 -0.31 1.94
N ALA A 118 -23.27 -1.54 1.45
CA ALA A 118 -23.26 -2.75 2.27
C ALA A 118 -22.11 -2.75 3.30
N CYS A 119 -20.90 -2.36 2.90
CA CYS A 119 -19.75 -2.22 3.79
C CYS A 119 -19.99 -1.16 4.86
N THR A 120 -20.57 0.00 4.51
CA THR A 120 -20.88 1.05 5.49
C THR A 120 -21.92 0.58 6.51
N ILE A 121 -22.96 -0.15 6.08
CA ILE A 121 -23.95 -0.73 6.98
C ILE A 121 -23.28 -1.75 7.92
N TRP A 122 -22.48 -2.67 7.36
CA TRP A 122 -21.77 -3.67 8.16
C TRP A 122 -20.83 -3.04 9.19
N LEU A 123 -20.03 -2.05 8.80
CA LEU A 123 -19.14 -1.32 9.70
C LEU A 123 -19.91 -0.53 10.75
N SER A 124 -21.06 0.06 10.40
CA SER A 124 -21.92 0.77 11.36
C SER A 124 -22.51 -0.17 12.41
N LEU A 125 -22.89 -1.38 12.03
CA LEU A 125 -23.35 -2.41 12.95
C LEU A 125 -22.24 -2.84 13.91
N LEU A 126 -21.03 -3.11 13.39
CA LEU A 126 -19.88 -3.41 14.23
C LEU A 126 -19.58 -2.26 15.19
N ALA A 127 -19.55 -1.02 14.70
CA ALA A 127 -19.34 0.16 15.52
C ALA A 127 -20.39 0.29 16.63
N ALA A 128 -21.68 0.03 16.34
CA ALA A 128 -22.73 0.04 17.34
C ALA A 128 -22.53 -1.06 18.40
N ILE A 129 -22.17 -2.27 17.99
CA ILE A 129 -21.89 -3.38 18.92
C ILE A 129 -20.73 -3.00 19.86
N PHE A 130 -19.63 -2.46 19.32
CA PHE A 130 -18.50 -2.01 20.12
C PHE A 130 -18.83 -0.82 21.02
N TYR A 131 -19.63 0.12 20.53
CA TYR A 131 -20.02 1.32 21.27
C TYR A 131 -20.89 1.01 22.49
N PHE A 132 -21.86 0.10 22.35
CA PHE A 132 -22.79 -0.24 23.44
C PHE A 132 -22.27 -1.34 24.37
N ASN A 133 -21.55 -2.34 23.86
CA ASN A 133 -21.14 -3.51 24.65
C ASN A 133 -19.65 -3.52 25.04
N GLY A 134 -18.84 -2.65 24.44
CA GLY A 134 -17.42 -2.60 24.75
C GLY A 134 -17.15 -1.97 26.12
N THR A 135 -16.27 -2.61 26.88
CA THR A 135 -15.73 -2.08 28.14
C THR A 135 -14.21 -2.15 28.09
N PHE A 136 -13.54 -1.07 28.45
CA PHE A 136 -12.09 -1.02 28.58
C PHE A 136 -11.73 -1.14 30.06
N THR A 137 -10.84 -2.09 30.38
CA THR A 137 -10.22 -2.19 31.71
C THR A 137 -8.97 -1.34 31.73
N THR A 138 -9.01 -0.26 32.51
CA THR A 138 -7.83 0.59 32.74
C THR A 138 -6.83 -0.16 33.65
N ALA A 139 -5.55 0.23 33.62
CA ALA A 139 -4.49 -0.36 34.47
C ALA A 139 -4.81 -0.33 35.99
N ASN A 140 -5.72 0.54 36.41
CA ASN A 140 -6.21 0.66 37.79
C ASN A 140 -7.36 -0.32 38.13
N GLY A 141 -7.74 -1.22 37.22
CA GLY A 141 -8.82 -2.21 37.42
C GLY A 141 -10.24 -1.69 37.19
N GLU A 142 -10.41 -0.42 36.84
CA GLU A 142 -11.70 0.20 36.57
C GLU A 142 -12.20 -0.13 35.16
N LYS A 143 -13.46 -0.59 35.06
CA LYS A 143 -14.14 -0.89 33.78
C LYS A 143 -14.89 0.34 33.30
N ILE A 144 -14.33 1.02 32.30
CA ILE A 144 -14.94 2.20 31.70
C ILE A 144 -15.64 1.78 30.40
N PRO A 145 -16.93 2.10 30.21
CA PRO A 145 -17.62 1.77 28.97
C PRO A 145 -17.09 2.62 27.80
N VAL A 146 -17.05 2.03 26.60
CA VAL A 146 -16.42 2.63 25.40
C VAL A 146 -17.06 3.98 25.02
N HIS A 147 -18.37 4.11 25.13
CA HIS A 147 -19.08 5.35 24.77
C HIS A 147 -18.64 6.54 25.63
N GLU A 148 -18.36 6.30 26.91
CA GLU A 148 -17.89 7.33 27.84
C GLU A 148 -16.44 7.71 27.55
N ALA A 149 -15.59 6.73 27.27
CA ALA A 149 -14.21 6.96 26.85
C ALA A 149 -14.13 7.77 25.55
N ILE A 150 -14.97 7.49 24.55
CA ILE A 150 -15.03 8.25 23.30
C ILE A 150 -15.50 9.68 23.56
N ASN A 151 -16.54 9.89 24.36
CA ASN A 151 -17.03 11.23 24.69
C ASN A 151 -15.99 12.05 25.45
N ASN A 152 -15.27 11.41 26.38
CA ASN A 152 -14.18 12.06 27.12
C ASN A 152 -12.97 12.35 26.22
N PHE A 153 -12.66 11.45 25.28
CA PHE A 153 -11.60 11.67 24.29
C PHE A 153 -11.93 12.83 23.33
N LEU A 154 -13.18 12.92 22.84
CA LEU A 154 -13.60 14.01 21.95
C LEU A 154 -13.60 15.37 22.63
N LYS A 155 -13.80 15.41 23.96
CA LYS A 155 -13.72 16.62 24.77
C LYS A 155 -12.31 16.94 25.26
N SER A 156 -11.41 15.97 25.29
CA SER A 156 -10.05 16.17 25.79
C SER A 156 -9.15 16.86 24.77
N ASP A 157 -8.07 17.47 25.26
CA ASP A 157 -7.05 18.11 24.42
C ASP A 157 -6.38 17.12 23.44
N ALA A 158 -6.46 15.82 23.71
CA ALA A 158 -5.95 14.78 22.82
C ALA A 158 -6.65 14.78 21.45
N TRP A 159 -7.95 15.06 21.39
CA TRP A 159 -8.66 15.18 20.12
C TRP A 159 -8.22 16.41 19.31
N ARG A 160 -7.93 17.52 19.99
CA ARG A 160 -7.40 18.72 19.34
C ARG A 160 -6.04 18.45 18.73
N GLN A 161 -5.14 17.81 19.48
CA GLN A 161 -3.82 17.41 19.00
C GLN A 161 -3.90 16.42 17.82
N THR A 162 -4.87 15.50 17.85
CA THR A 162 -5.11 14.56 16.75
C THR A 162 -5.53 15.28 15.47
N LYS A 163 -6.47 16.23 15.56
CA LYS A 163 -6.89 17.05 14.41
C LYS A 163 -5.74 17.85 13.83
N GLU A 164 -4.96 18.53 14.67
CA GLU A 164 -3.81 19.31 14.24
C GLU A 164 -2.78 18.43 13.50
N SER A 165 -2.53 17.21 13.99
CA SER A 165 -1.64 16.24 13.36
C SER A 165 -2.15 15.77 11.99
N ILE A 166 -3.46 15.57 11.84
CA ILE A 166 -4.09 15.23 10.55
C ILE A 166 -3.95 16.38 9.56
N PHE A 167 -4.21 17.62 9.98
CA PHE A 167 -4.04 18.80 9.14
C PHE A 167 -2.59 18.97 8.69
N TYR A 168 -1.63 18.75 9.59
CA TYR A 168 -0.20 18.78 9.27
C TYR A 168 0.17 17.73 8.22
N LEU A 169 -0.30 16.49 8.38
CA LEU A 169 -0.06 15.42 7.40
C LEU A 169 -0.68 15.71 6.03
N LEU A 170 -1.88 16.29 6.01
CA LEU A 170 -2.52 16.71 4.77
C LEU A 170 -1.72 17.82 4.08
N ASN A 171 -1.22 18.79 4.84
CA ASN A 171 -0.40 19.88 4.28
C ASN A 171 0.90 19.35 3.66
N ILE A 172 1.56 18.39 4.33
CA ILE A 172 2.75 17.70 3.78
C ILE A 172 2.38 16.90 2.54
N TYR A 173 1.23 16.22 2.53
CA TYR A 173 0.77 15.49 1.37
C TYR A 173 0.63 16.41 0.15
N TRP A 174 0.05 17.60 0.34
CA TRP A 174 -0.10 18.60 -0.72
C TRP A 174 1.22 19.19 -1.21
N HIS A 175 2.19 19.46 -0.33
CA HIS A 175 3.45 20.14 -0.70
C HIS A 175 4.65 19.23 -1.00
N ALA A 176 4.81 18.13 -0.25
CA ALA A 176 5.98 17.25 -0.32
C ALA A 176 5.66 15.85 -0.92
N GLY A 177 4.39 15.59 -1.23
CA GLY A 177 3.93 14.37 -1.87
C GLY A 177 3.74 13.17 -0.93
N PHE A 178 3.14 12.11 -1.48
CA PHE A 178 2.67 10.95 -0.72
C PHE A 178 3.77 10.21 0.05
N GLY A 179 4.96 10.05 -0.54
CA GLY A 179 6.06 9.31 0.10
C GLY A 179 6.50 9.91 1.43
N ARG A 180 6.56 11.25 1.51
CA ARG A 180 6.92 11.95 2.75
C ARG A 180 5.78 11.95 3.75
N ALA A 181 4.56 12.24 3.31
CA ALA A 181 3.37 12.20 4.16
C ALA A 181 3.15 10.81 4.78
N TRP A 182 3.41 9.73 4.03
CA TRP A 182 3.31 8.37 4.55
C TRP A 182 4.40 8.03 5.57
N SER A 183 5.63 8.50 5.36
CA SER A 183 6.70 8.33 6.34
C SER A 183 6.37 9.03 7.66
N ASP A 184 5.88 10.26 7.58
CA ASP A 184 5.55 11.07 8.75
C ASP A 184 4.28 10.53 9.43
N ALA A 185 3.29 10.05 8.67
CA ALA A 185 2.10 9.38 9.20
C ALA A 185 2.48 8.13 10.00
N LYS A 186 3.38 7.28 9.48
CA LYS A 186 3.87 6.11 10.22
C LYS A 186 4.58 6.49 11.52
N GLY A 187 5.31 7.60 11.54
CA GLY A 187 5.96 8.08 12.76
C GLY A 187 4.96 8.58 13.81
N LEU A 188 3.86 9.20 13.38
CA LEU A 188 2.80 9.70 14.25
C LEU A 188 1.88 8.58 14.76
N PHE A 189 1.60 7.57 13.92
CA PHE A 189 0.76 6.42 14.25
C PHE A 189 1.53 5.24 14.87
N ASP A 190 2.75 5.44 15.39
CA ASP A 190 3.50 4.34 16.01
C ASP A 190 2.76 3.79 17.24
N ILE A 191 2.01 2.71 17.02
CA ILE A 191 1.20 1.99 18.03
C ILE A 191 2.10 1.41 19.12
N SER A 192 3.38 1.14 18.81
CA SER A 192 4.35 0.60 19.77
C SER A 192 4.86 1.67 20.74
N GLY A 193 4.74 2.96 20.39
CA GLY A 193 5.16 4.09 21.22
C GLY A 193 6.67 4.20 21.45
N GLU A 194 7.47 3.24 20.99
CA GLU A 194 8.92 3.18 21.23
C GLU A 194 9.61 4.45 20.75
N VAL A 195 9.31 4.87 19.52
CA VAL A 195 9.90 6.06 18.92
C VAL A 195 9.55 7.32 19.73
N ASN A 196 8.32 7.41 20.24
CA ASN A 196 7.89 8.54 21.03
C ASN A 196 8.47 8.50 22.45
N ALA A 197 8.62 7.31 23.03
CA ALA A 197 9.26 7.10 24.33
C ALA A 197 10.74 7.51 24.31
N TYR A 198 11.49 7.13 23.26
CA TYR A 198 12.87 7.59 23.08
C TYR A 198 12.95 9.12 22.94
N LYS A 199 11.97 9.73 22.26
CA LYS A 199 11.89 11.20 22.13
C LYS A 199 11.60 11.89 23.46
N VAL A 200 10.72 11.34 24.30
CA VAL A 200 10.40 11.89 25.64
C VAL A 200 11.58 11.74 26.59
N LEU A 201 12.32 10.64 26.50
CA LEU A 201 13.51 10.39 27.29
C LEU A 201 14.74 11.19 26.82
N ASP A 202 14.66 11.85 25.66
CA ASP A 202 15.78 12.53 25.00
C ASP A 202 16.95 11.58 24.69
N LEU A 203 16.60 10.37 24.21
CA LEU A 203 17.53 9.28 23.90
C LEU A 203 17.49 8.95 22.40
N SER A 204 18.62 8.52 21.85
CA SER A 204 18.70 8.06 20.46
C SER A 204 18.01 6.69 20.29
N ARG A 205 17.47 6.42 19.08
CA ARG A 205 16.91 5.11 18.74
C ARG A 205 18.03 4.06 18.79
N GLY A 206 18.03 3.20 19.80
CA GLY A 206 19.07 2.21 20.06
C GLY A 206 19.94 2.46 21.30
N ALA A 207 19.53 3.37 22.20
CA ALA A 207 20.19 3.56 23.49
C ALA A 207 20.23 2.27 24.34
N SER A 208 21.28 2.10 25.13
CA SER A 208 21.45 0.91 26.00
C SER A 208 20.42 0.91 27.14
N GLN A 209 20.01 -0.28 27.58
CA GLN A 209 19.03 -0.46 28.67
C GLN A 209 19.44 0.26 29.97
N ASP A 210 20.74 0.33 30.24
CA ASP A 210 21.29 1.05 31.39
C ASP A 210 21.09 2.58 31.29
N GLU A 211 21.15 3.11 30.08
CA GLU A 211 20.98 4.54 29.82
C GLU A 211 19.51 4.94 29.93
N ILE A 212 18.61 4.10 29.41
CA ILE A 212 17.16 4.24 29.54
C ILE A 212 16.76 4.23 31.02
N SER A 213 17.26 3.25 31.80
CA SER A 213 17.01 3.13 33.24
C SER A 213 17.46 4.37 34.02
N LYS A 214 18.67 4.87 33.75
CA LYS A 214 19.20 6.08 34.40
C LYS A 214 18.35 7.31 34.09
N ARG A 215 17.91 7.47 32.84
CA ARG A 215 17.12 8.63 32.42
C ARG A 215 15.70 8.59 32.98
N CYS A 216 15.07 7.41 33.00
CA CYS A 216 13.78 7.21 33.67
C CYS A 216 13.86 7.55 35.16
N ARG A 217 14.90 7.09 35.88
CA ARG A 217 15.08 7.40 37.31
C ARG A 217 15.28 8.88 37.60
N LYS A 218 15.96 9.58 36.68
CA LYS A 218 16.17 11.03 36.79
C LYS A 218 14.85 11.79 36.60
N LEU A 219 14.09 11.45 35.57
CA LEU A 219 12.78 12.06 35.29
C LEU A 219 11.77 11.77 36.39
N SER A 220 11.76 10.58 36.98
CA SER A 220 10.89 10.22 38.10
C SER A 220 11.26 10.89 39.43
N ALA A 221 12.43 11.51 39.52
CA ALA A 221 12.84 12.30 40.68
C ALA A 221 12.55 13.81 40.48
N GLU A 222 12.35 14.23 39.23
CA GLU A 222 12.04 15.61 38.84
C GLU A 222 10.52 15.87 38.77
N HIS A 223 9.69 14.83 38.77
CA HIS A 223 8.22 14.87 38.84
C HIS A 223 7.73 14.07 40.05
#